data_AF-A0A1J5KJY3-F1
#
_entry.id   AF-A0A1J5KJY3-F1
#
_cell.length_a   1.000
_cell.length_b   1.000
_cell.length_c   1.000
_cell.angle_alpha   90.00
_cell.angle_beta   90.00
_cell.angle_gamma   90.00
#
_symmetry.space_group_name_H-M   'P 1'
#
loop_
_entity.id
_entity.type
_entity.pdbx_description
1 polymer ?
#
loop_
_entity_poly.entity_id
_entity_poly.type
_entity_poly.pdbx_seq_one_letter_code
_entity_poly.pdbx_strand_id
1 'polypeptide(L)'
;MDKITLERIKLLHPTVRKEVLEAYTYVNNKLLGKRVRLRFSSTLRTADEQKELYEKGRTAPGRKVTNAKAWQSIHNYGLALDIVLLIDRDGNGSFESASWDTKSDNDNDDIADWMEVINHFKSIGWTWGGDWTRFKDYPHLEKTGHTWRTLKSKMDNEDIFTETIDGKIYQWVNL
;
A
#
# COMPACT_ATOMS: atom_id res chain seq x y z
N MET A 1 -17.16 2.20 -3.53
CA MET A 1 -15.70 2.05 -3.66
C MET A 1 -15.03 3.41 -3.60
N ASP A 2 -13.85 3.51 -2.99
CA ASP A 2 -13.07 4.76 -2.87
C ASP A 2 -12.34 5.08 -4.17
N LYS A 3 -12.64 6.24 -4.79
CA LYS A 3 -12.07 6.62 -6.09
C LYS A 3 -10.54 6.76 -6.03
N ILE A 4 -10.01 7.34 -4.95
CA ILE A 4 -8.57 7.53 -4.76
C ILE A 4 -7.85 6.18 -4.77
N THR A 5 -8.41 5.19 -4.09
CA THR A 5 -7.85 3.84 -4.08
C THR A 5 -7.86 3.20 -5.47
N LEU A 6 -8.94 3.34 -6.23
CA LEU A 6 -9.01 2.80 -7.60
C LEU A 6 -7.93 3.41 -8.51
N GLU A 7 -7.69 4.73 -8.41
CA GLU A 7 -6.61 5.39 -9.15
C GLU A 7 -5.23 4.88 -8.72
N ARG A 8 -5.02 4.70 -7.40
CA ARG A 8 -3.76 4.17 -6.87
C ARG A 8 -3.50 2.72 -7.26
N ILE A 9 -4.54 1.90 -7.46
CA ILE A 9 -4.40 0.51 -7.94
C ILE A 9 -3.86 0.49 -9.37
N LYS A 10 -4.27 1.43 -10.23
CA LYS A 10 -3.72 1.52 -11.60
C LYS A 10 -2.20 1.68 -11.61
N LEU A 11 -1.65 2.34 -10.58
CA LEU A 11 -0.22 2.58 -10.45
C LEU A 11 0.55 1.39 -9.82
N LEU A 12 -0.09 0.28 -9.47
CA LEU A 12 0.66 -0.91 -9.04
C LEU A 12 1.33 -1.60 -10.24
N HIS A 13 2.24 -2.53 -9.97
CA HIS A 13 2.83 -3.36 -11.00
C HIS A 13 1.76 -4.18 -11.73
N PRO A 14 1.77 -4.30 -13.08
CA PRO A 14 0.72 -4.99 -13.84
C PRO A 14 0.38 -6.40 -13.34
N THR A 15 1.37 -7.14 -12.85
CA THR A 15 1.19 -8.51 -12.33
C THR A 15 0.31 -8.61 -11.09
N VAL A 16 0.14 -7.52 -10.31
CA VAL A 16 -0.64 -7.54 -9.06
C VAL A 16 -1.93 -6.73 -9.12
N ARG A 17 -2.14 -5.88 -10.13
CA ARG A 17 -3.31 -4.97 -10.19
C ARG A 17 -4.65 -5.68 -10.07
N LYS A 18 -4.80 -6.78 -10.81
CA LYS A 18 -6.04 -7.56 -10.83
C LYS A 18 -6.31 -8.17 -9.44
N GLU A 19 -5.31 -8.87 -8.89
CA GLU A 19 -5.39 -9.48 -7.56
C GLU A 19 -5.72 -8.43 -6.48
N VAL A 20 -5.05 -7.28 -6.52
CA VAL A 20 -5.28 -6.21 -5.53
C VAL A 20 -6.65 -5.55 -5.70
N LEU A 21 -7.14 -5.38 -6.93
CA LEU A 21 -8.50 -4.87 -7.16
C LEU A 21 -9.57 -5.84 -6.65
N GLU A 22 -9.38 -7.14 -6.88
CA GLU A 22 -10.26 -8.19 -6.38
C GLU A 22 -10.23 -8.23 -4.85
N ALA A 23 -9.06 -8.18 -4.23
CA ALA A 23 -8.90 -8.12 -2.77
C ALA A 23 -9.55 -6.86 -2.18
N TYR A 24 -9.29 -5.69 -2.76
CA TYR A 24 -9.90 -4.43 -2.37
C TYR A 24 -11.44 -4.50 -2.43
N THR A 25 -11.96 -5.12 -3.49
CA THR A 25 -13.40 -5.30 -3.69
C THR A 25 -13.99 -6.27 -2.69
N TYR A 26 -13.31 -7.38 -2.44
CA TYR A 26 -13.74 -8.37 -1.47
C TYR A 26 -13.79 -7.78 -0.06
N VAL A 27 -12.70 -7.17 0.41
CA VAL A 27 -12.60 -6.57 1.74
C VAL A 27 -13.75 -5.59 1.99
N ASN A 28 -13.99 -4.63 1.08
CA ASN A 28 -15.03 -3.62 1.28
C ASN A 28 -16.47 -4.11 1.16
N ASN A 29 -16.69 -5.26 0.51
CA ASN A 29 -18.03 -5.76 0.25
C ASN A 29 -18.40 -6.97 1.13
N LYS A 30 -17.42 -7.61 1.76
CA LYS A 30 -17.58 -8.90 2.45
C LYS A 30 -17.00 -8.96 3.85
N LEU A 31 -15.98 -8.15 4.15
CA LEU A 31 -15.34 -8.13 5.46
C LEU A 31 -15.82 -6.90 6.22
N LEU A 32 -15.41 -5.72 5.75
CA LEU A 32 -15.73 -4.46 6.41
C LEU A 32 -17.22 -4.10 6.32
N GLY A 33 -17.75 -3.60 7.43
CA GLY A 33 -19.10 -3.09 7.57
C GLY A 33 -19.33 -1.76 6.86
N LYS A 34 -20.60 -1.36 6.76
CA LYS A 34 -21.05 -0.21 5.95
C LYS A 34 -20.40 1.13 6.30
N ARG A 35 -19.91 1.28 7.53
CA ARG A 35 -19.30 2.50 8.06
C ARG A 35 -17.78 2.52 8.00
N VAL A 36 -17.17 1.44 7.49
CA VAL A 36 -15.74 1.29 7.38
C VAL A 36 -15.38 1.11 5.91
N ARG A 37 -14.34 1.82 5.47
CA ARG A 37 -13.88 1.78 4.09
C ARG A 37 -12.38 1.67 4.06
N LEU A 38 -11.88 0.61 3.44
CA LEU A 38 -10.47 0.51 3.13
C LEU A 38 -10.09 1.61 2.12
N ARG A 39 -8.96 2.28 2.39
CA ARG A 39 -8.25 3.13 1.44
C ARG A 39 -6.79 2.70 1.37
N PHE A 40 -6.25 2.64 0.16
CA PHE A 40 -4.79 2.58 -0.02
C PHE A 40 -4.25 4.00 0.08
N SER A 41 -3.55 4.31 1.17
CA SER A 41 -2.93 5.61 1.42
C SER A 41 -1.72 5.85 0.52
N SER A 42 -0.99 4.80 0.15
CA SER A 42 0.11 4.81 -0.80
C SER A 42 0.17 3.50 -1.60
N THR A 43 0.61 3.53 -2.86
CA THR A 43 0.90 2.35 -3.68
C THR A 43 2.29 2.52 -4.32
N LEU A 44 2.37 3.00 -5.57
CA LEU A 44 3.63 3.38 -6.18
C LEU A 44 4.17 4.64 -5.52
N ARG A 45 5.48 4.63 -5.25
CA ARG A 45 6.26 5.81 -4.91
C ARG A 45 7.47 5.84 -5.81
N THR A 46 7.63 6.89 -6.61
CA THR A 46 8.78 6.99 -7.53
C THR A 46 10.11 7.04 -6.76
N ALA A 47 11.22 6.78 -7.46
CA ALA A 47 12.55 6.87 -6.87
C ALA A 47 12.83 8.28 -6.32
N ASP A 48 12.37 9.32 -7.02
CA ASP A 48 12.53 10.71 -6.59
C ASP A 48 11.68 11.03 -5.36
N GLU A 49 10.40 10.62 -5.35
CA GLU A 49 9.54 10.77 -4.17
C GLU A 49 10.13 10.04 -2.95
N GLN A 50 10.71 8.86 -3.14
CA GLN A 50 11.38 8.11 -2.07
C GLN A 50 12.66 8.80 -1.59
N LYS A 51 13.42 9.43 -2.50
CA LYS A 51 14.59 10.23 -2.16
C LYS A 51 14.17 11.41 -1.29
N GLU A 52 13.15 12.16 -1.68
CA GLU A 52 12.61 13.29 -0.89
C GLU A 52 12.13 12.84 0.50
N LEU A 53 11.43 11.70 0.60
CA LEU A 53 11.02 11.15 1.90
C LEU A 53 12.21 10.73 2.76
N TYR A 54 13.28 10.18 2.16
CA TYR A 54 14.49 9.82 2.87
C TYR A 54 15.22 11.05 3.41
N GLU A 55 15.21 12.17 2.69
CA GLU A 55 15.88 13.40 3.07
C GLU A 55 15.26 14.08 4.31
N LYS A 56 13.96 13.88 4.56
CA LYS A 56 13.25 14.41 5.76
C LYS A 56 13.90 13.95 7.07
N GLY A 57 14.22 14.91 7.93
CA GLY A 57 14.88 14.68 9.21
C GLY A 57 16.35 14.27 9.09
N ARG A 58 16.95 14.45 7.90
CA ARG A 58 18.38 14.23 7.63
C ARG A 58 19.01 15.47 7.01
N THR A 59 18.61 15.77 5.78
CA THR A 59 19.10 16.90 4.97
C THR A 59 17.98 17.89 4.62
N ALA A 60 16.72 17.52 4.85
CA ALA A 60 15.54 18.38 4.75
C ALA A 60 14.78 18.43 6.09
N PRO A 61 14.05 19.52 6.40
CA PRO A 61 13.22 19.60 7.60
C PRO A 61 12.15 18.50 7.70
N GLY A 62 11.71 18.22 8.92
CA GLY A 62 10.63 17.27 9.21
C GLY A 62 11.09 16.02 9.96
N ARG A 63 10.13 15.16 10.33
CA ARG A 63 10.43 13.89 11.00
C ARG A 63 10.95 12.87 10.00
N LYS A 64 11.93 12.07 10.42
CA LYS A 64 12.35 10.88 9.70
C LYS A 64 11.21 9.86 9.62
N VAL A 65 10.70 9.62 8.40
CA VAL A 65 9.57 8.71 8.13
C VAL A 65 9.97 7.40 7.45
N THR A 66 11.20 7.31 6.94
CA THR A 66 11.70 6.08 6.29
C THR A 66 13.20 5.87 6.50
N ASN A 67 13.62 4.61 6.47
CA ASN A 67 15.02 4.20 6.40
C ASN A 67 15.48 3.85 4.98
N ALA A 68 14.55 3.65 4.04
CA ALA A 68 14.85 3.25 2.68
C ALA A 68 15.24 4.46 1.82
N LYS A 69 16.37 4.37 1.12
CA LYS A 69 16.72 5.30 0.04
C LYS A 69 15.87 5.00 -1.21
N ALA A 70 16.02 5.83 -2.24
CA ALA A 70 15.54 5.51 -3.59
C ALA A 70 15.96 4.09 -3.99
N TRP A 71 15.03 3.32 -4.56
CA TRP A 71 15.20 1.92 -4.95
C TRP A 71 15.49 0.93 -3.80
N GLN A 72 15.25 1.34 -2.55
CA GLN A 72 15.34 0.45 -1.38
C GLN A 72 13.98 0.20 -0.73
N SER A 73 12.90 0.71 -1.32
CA SER A 73 11.52 0.45 -0.89
C SER A 73 10.79 -0.36 -1.96
N ILE A 74 9.99 -1.35 -1.55
CA ILE A 74 9.17 -2.12 -2.48
C ILE A 74 8.11 -1.24 -3.19
N HIS A 75 7.69 -0.12 -2.57
CA HIS A 75 6.85 0.88 -3.22
C HIS A 75 7.46 1.44 -4.52
N ASN A 76 8.79 1.43 -4.67
CA ASN A 76 9.45 1.90 -5.90
C ASN A 76 9.19 1.02 -7.11
N TYR A 77 8.66 -0.19 -6.89
CA TYR A 77 8.44 -1.19 -7.92
C TYR A 77 6.93 -1.48 -8.13
N GLY A 78 6.04 -0.74 -7.46
CA GLY A 78 4.60 -0.97 -7.54
C GLY A 78 4.12 -2.29 -6.92
N LEU A 79 4.90 -2.88 -6.02
CA LEU A 79 4.62 -4.19 -5.39
C LEU A 79 4.30 -4.07 -3.88
N ALA A 80 4.02 -2.85 -3.42
CA ALA A 80 3.63 -2.56 -2.05
C ALA A 80 2.48 -1.57 -2.00
N LEU A 81 1.73 -1.61 -0.90
CA LEU A 81 0.64 -0.70 -0.59
C LEU A 81 0.62 -0.40 0.90
N ASP A 82 0.26 0.83 1.25
CA ASP A 82 0.01 1.25 2.62
C ASP A 82 -1.49 1.44 2.80
N ILE A 83 -2.09 0.88 3.84
CA ILE A 83 -3.52 0.98 4.11
C ILE A 83 -3.86 2.06 5.14
N VAL A 84 -5.09 2.54 5.08
CA VAL A 84 -5.76 3.33 6.11
C VAL A 84 -7.25 2.99 6.07
N LEU A 85 -7.90 2.97 7.22
CA LEU A 85 -9.34 2.79 7.30
C LEU A 85 -10.01 4.15 7.36
N LEU A 86 -11.02 4.37 6.53
CA LEU A 86 -11.87 5.54 6.61
C LEU A 86 -13.16 5.16 7.34
N ILE A 87 -13.56 6.00 8.29
CA ILE A 87 -14.68 5.77 9.17
C ILE A 87 -15.74 6.84 8.91
N ASP A 88 -16.96 6.38 8.69
CA ASP A 88 -18.18 7.18 8.60
C ASP A 88 -18.88 7.17 9.97
N ARG A 89 -18.66 8.21 10.77
CA ARG A 89 -19.12 8.25 12.18
C ARG A 89 -20.59 8.61 12.30
N ASP A 90 -21.12 9.39 11.37
CA ASP A 90 -22.52 9.82 11.37
C ASP A 90 -23.42 8.96 10.46
N GLY A 91 -22.84 8.07 9.65
CA GLY A 91 -23.57 7.15 8.78
C GLY A 91 -24.08 7.80 7.49
N ASN A 92 -23.55 8.95 7.10
CA ASN A 92 -23.96 9.70 5.92
C ASN A 92 -23.25 9.26 4.62
N GLY A 93 -22.27 8.36 4.72
CA GLY A 93 -21.48 7.83 3.61
C GLY A 93 -20.28 8.71 3.18
N SER A 94 -19.93 9.73 3.95
CA SER A 94 -18.85 10.69 3.63
C SER A 94 -17.45 10.23 4.07
N PHE A 95 -17.36 9.30 5.03
CA PHE A 95 -16.10 8.72 5.51
C PHE A 95 -15.08 9.80 5.93
N GLU A 96 -15.51 10.66 6.85
CA GLU A 96 -14.86 11.89 7.26
C GLU A 96 -13.64 11.70 8.18
N SER A 97 -13.44 10.49 8.71
CA SER A 97 -12.34 10.17 9.62
C SER A 97 -11.38 9.16 9.01
N ALA A 98 -10.07 9.34 9.19
CA ALA A 98 -9.05 8.34 8.89
C ALA A 98 -8.53 7.70 10.19
N SER A 99 -8.38 6.38 10.20
CA SER A 99 -7.88 5.60 11.33
C SER A 99 -6.72 4.70 10.92
N TRP A 100 -5.68 4.71 11.76
CA TRP A 100 -4.54 3.78 11.74
C TRP A 100 -4.54 2.85 12.96
N ASP A 101 -5.67 2.78 13.67
CA ASP A 101 -5.78 1.90 14.82
C ASP A 101 -5.94 0.45 14.37
N THR A 102 -4.98 -0.38 14.78
CA THR A 102 -4.92 -1.80 14.46
C THR A 102 -5.86 -2.66 15.32
N LYS A 103 -6.48 -2.07 16.35
CA LYS A 103 -7.29 -2.78 17.35
C LYS A 103 -8.76 -2.38 17.36
N SER A 104 -9.12 -1.31 16.66
CA SER A 104 -10.50 -0.86 16.59
C SER A 104 -11.34 -1.87 15.80
N ASP A 105 -12.55 -2.10 16.30
CA ASP A 105 -13.65 -2.81 15.65
C ASP A 105 -14.77 -1.78 15.50
N ASN A 106 -14.85 -1.14 14.34
CA ASN A 106 -15.78 -0.04 14.08
C ASN A 106 -17.11 -0.52 13.50
N ASP A 107 -17.19 -1.76 13.01
CA ASP A 107 -18.42 -2.36 12.52
C ASP A 107 -19.10 -3.33 13.51
N ASN A 108 -18.44 -3.62 14.63
CA ASN A 108 -18.90 -4.43 15.77
C ASN A 108 -19.14 -5.90 15.39
N ASP A 109 -18.23 -6.49 14.62
CA ASP A 109 -18.26 -7.91 14.27
C ASP A 109 -17.39 -8.79 15.19
N ASP A 110 -16.87 -8.22 16.28
CA ASP A 110 -15.94 -8.81 17.25
C ASP A 110 -14.53 -9.09 16.68
N ILE A 111 -14.21 -8.55 15.51
CA ILE A 111 -12.89 -8.62 14.86
C ILE A 111 -12.38 -7.20 14.62
N ALA A 112 -11.10 -6.95 14.88
CA ALA A 112 -10.53 -5.65 14.54
C ALA A 112 -10.50 -5.48 13.00
N ASP A 113 -11.16 -4.44 12.49
CA ASP A 113 -11.28 -4.13 11.04
C ASP A 113 -9.92 -4.21 10.33
N TRP A 114 -8.89 -3.67 10.98
CA TRP A 114 -7.53 -3.65 10.46
C TRP A 114 -7.02 -5.06 10.21
N MET A 115 -7.25 -5.96 11.17
CA MET A 115 -6.78 -7.34 11.11
C MET A 115 -7.54 -8.15 10.07
N GLU A 116 -8.81 -7.87 9.80
CA GLU A 116 -9.52 -8.48 8.68
C GLU A 116 -8.82 -8.18 7.34
N VAL A 117 -8.48 -6.91 7.10
CA VAL A 117 -7.73 -6.50 5.90
C VAL A 117 -6.39 -7.23 5.83
N ILE A 118 -5.61 -7.21 6.91
CA ILE A 118 -4.30 -7.85 6.96
C ILE A 118 -4.39 -9.36 6.74
N ASN A 119 -5.34 -10.04 7.37
CA ASN A 119 -5.52 -11.49 7.24
C ASN A 119 -5.93 -11.88 5.82
N HIS A 120 -6.80 -11.09 5.18
CA HIS A 120 -7.16 -11.33 3.78
C HIS A 120 -5.94 -11.19 2.85
N PHE A 121 -5.19 -10.09 2.94
CA PHE A 121 -3.99 -9.90 2.12
C PHE A 121 -2.92 -10.98 2.36
N LYS A 122 -2.71 -11.40 3.62
CA LYS A 122 -1.84 -12.54 3.95
C LYS A 122 -2.28 -13.82 3.26
N SER A 123 -3.58 -14.12 3.27
CA SER A 123 -4.13 -15.33 2.64
C SER A 123 -3.87 -15.42 1.12
N ILE A 124 -3.66 -14.27 0.46
CA ILE A 124 -3.36 -14.18 -0.98
C ILE A 124 -1.87 -13.88 -1.26
N GLY A 125 -1.00 -14.16 -0.29
CA GLY A 125 0.46 -14.13 -0.49
C GLY A 125 1.08 -12.74 -0.39
N TRP A 126 0.57 -11.88 0.50
CA TRP A 126 1.23 -10.63 0.89
C TRP A 126 1.80 -10.73 2.30
N THR A 127 2.92 -10.04 2.54
CA THR A 127 3.52 -9.90 3.87
C THR A 127 3.15 -8.56 4.48
N TRP A 128 3.04 -8.52 5.81
CA TRP A 128 2.64 -7.34 6.57
C TRP A 128 3.81 -6.73 7.35
N GLY A 129 4.00 -5.42 7.25
CA GLY A 129 5.05 -4.69 7.98
C GLY A 129 4.86 -4.69 9.50
N GLY A 130 3.66 -4.99 10.00
CA GLY A 130 3.41 -5.20 11.43
C GLY A 130 4.05 -6.47 12.00
N ASP A 131 4.40 -7.44 11.15
CA ASP A 131 5.11 -8.67 11.54
C ASP A 131 6.63 -8.47 11.61
N TRP A 132 7.16 -7.35 11.11
CA TRP A 132 8.59 -7.10 11.12
C TRP A 132 9.15 -7.08 12.55
N THR A 133 10.33 -7.67 12.75
CA THR A 133 10.97 -7.76 14.07
C THR A 133 11.49 -6.41 14.56
N ARG A 134 11.79 -5.49 13.64
CA ARG A 134 12.26 -4.13 13.91
C ARG A 134 11.57 -3.17 12.95
N PHE A 135 11.38 -1.92 13.39
CA PHE A 135 10.77 -0.86 12.58
C PHE A 135 9.42 -1.27 11.99
N LYS A 136 8.53 -1.82 12.83
CA LYS A 136 7.19 -2.21 12.43
C LYS A 136 6.48 -1.07 11.70
N ASP A 137 5.97 -1.39 10.52
CA ASP A 137 5.23 -0.47 9.67
C ASP A 137 3.83 -1.03 9.48
N TYR A 138 2.92 -0.66 10.39
CA TYR A 138 1.59 -1.25 10.44
C TYR A 138 0.76 -1.01 9.17
N PRO A 139 0.78 0.17 8.51
CA PRO A 139 0.12 0.38 7.23
C PRO A 139 0.59 -0.55 6.11
N HIS A 140 1.82 -1.05 6.18
CA HIS A 140 2.54 -1.57 5.03
C HIS A 140 2.21 -3.03 4.70
N LEU A 141 1.88 -3.29 3.44
CA LEU A 141 1.76 -4.61 2.83
C LEU A 141 2.65 -4.67 1.57
N GLU A 142 3.38 -5.77 1.40
CA GLU A 142 4.20 -6.01 0.20
C GLU A 142 4.02 -7.42 -0.36
N LYS A 143 4.14 -7.58 -1.68
CA LYS A 143 3.99 -8.89 -2.33
C LYS A 143 5.14 -9.81 -1.92
N THR A 144 4.80 -11.01 -1.45
CA THR A 144 5.77 -12.02 -1.02
C THR A 144 6.67 -12.45 -2.17
N GLY A 145 7.92 -12.82 -1.86
CA GLY A 145 8.86 -13.38 -2.85
C GLY A 145 9.74 -12.32 -3.55
N HIS A 146 9.58 -11.04 -3.21
CA HIS A 146 10.39 -9.97 -3.74
C HIS A 146 11.20 -9.27 -2.65
N THR A 147 12.41 -8.85 -2.98
CA THR A 147 13.21 -7.96 -2.13
C THR A 147 13.65 -6.77 -2.95
N TRP A 148 13.87 -5.61 -2.30
CA TRP A 148 14.36 -4.44 -3.03
C TRP A 148 15.71 -4.72 -3.71
N ARG A 149 16.53 -5.63 -3.19
CA ARG A 149 17.84 -5.99 -3.79
C ARG A 149 17.66 -6.67 -5.15
N THR A 150 16.77 -7.66 -5.22
CA THR A 150 16.50 -8.40 -6.45
C THR A 150 15.81 -7.52 -7.48
N LEU A 151 14.85 -6.69 -7.04
CA LEU A 151 14.14 -5.76 -7.92
C LEU A 151 15.05 -4.62 -8.41
N LYS A 152 15.90 -4.07 -7.54
CA LYS A 152 16.90 -3.07 -7.93
C LYS A 152 17.88 -3.64 -8.94
N SER A 153 18.34 -4.88 -8.75
CA SER A 153 19.22 -5.52 -9.73
C SER A 153 18.58 -5.61 -11.11
N LYS A 154 17.28 -5.88 -11.22
CA LYS A 154 16.56 -5.86 -12.50
C LYS A 154 16.51 -4.45 -13.11
N MET A 155 16.16 -3.45 -12.29
CA MET A 155 16.14 -2.05 -12.71
C MET A 155 17.53 -1.57 -13.20
N ASP A 156 18.60 -1.90 -12.48
CA ASP A 156 19.98 -1.52 -12.82
C ASP A 156 20.47 -2.20 -14.12
N ASN A 157 19.96 -3.39 -14.44
CA ASN A 157 20.30 -4.14 -15.66
C ASN A 157 19.33 -3.85 -16.83
N GLU A 158 18.45 -2.86 -16.69
CA GLU A 158 17.40 -2.54 -17.68
C GLU A 158 16.51 -3.75 -18.04
N ASP A 159 16.36 -4.70 -17.12
CA ASP A 159 15.40 -5.80 -17.21
C ASP A 159 14.00 -5.29 -16.84
N ILE A 160 13.50 -4.40 -17.70
CA ILE A 160 12.31 -3.59 -17.49
C ILE A 160 11.44 -3.54 -18.74
N PHE A 161 10.18 -3.14 -18.56
CA PHE A 161 9.29 -2.73 -19.63
C PHE A 161 8.58 -1.42 -19.24
N THR A 162 7.96 -0.77 -20.23
CA THR A 162 7.25 0.49 -20.01
C THR A 162 5.75 0.35 -20.26
N GLU A 163 4.99 1.22 -19.61
CA GLU A 163 3.55 1.35 -19.81
C GLU A 163 3.14 2.81 -19.67
N THR A 164 2.19 3.25 -20.48
CA THR A 164 1.60 4.59 -20.37
C THR A 164 0.28 4.52 -19.61
N ILE A 165 0.19 5.23 -18.48
CA ILE A 165 -1.02 5.35 -17.67
C ILE A 165 -1.36 6.83 -17.58
N ASP A 166 -2.57 7.19 -18.01
CA ASP A 166 -3.09 8.57 -18.01
C ASP A 166 -2.10 9.60 -18.63
N GLY A 167 -1.43 9.18 -19.72
CA GLY A 167 -0.47 10.02 -20.46
C GLY A 167 0.94 10.10 -19.87
N LYS A 168 1.22 9.41 -18.75
CA LYS A 168 2.56 9.33 -18.15
C LYS A 168 3.16 7.94 -18.35
N ILE A 169 4.45 7.91 -18.69
CA ILE A 169 5.22 6.67 -18.86
C ILE A 169 5.73 6.20 -17.50
N TYR A 170 5.50 4.92 -17.20
CA TYR A 170 5.99 4.21 -16.04
C TYR A 170 6.92 3.08 -16.46
N GLN A 171 7.90 2.78 -15.61
CA GLN A 171 8.85 1.68 -15.80
C GLN A 171 8.58 0.59 -14.76
N TRP A 172 8.57 -0.65 -15.23
CA TRP A 172 8.27 -1.84 -14.44
C TRP A 172 9.39 -2.85 -14.62
N VAL A 173 9.80 -3.53 -13.56
CA VAL A 173 10.74 -4.65 -13.66
C VAL A 173 10.05 -5.85 -14.31
N ASN A 174 10.75 -6.65 -15.12
CA ASN A 174 10.17 -7.91 -15.59
C ASN A 174 10.11 -8.90 -14.42
N LEU A 175 8.91 -9.42 -14.13
CA LEU A 175 8.63 -10.37 -13.05
C LEU A 175 8.19 -11.72 -13.61
#